data_AF-U3GJY5-F1
#
_entry.id   AF-U3GJY5-F1
#
_cell.length_a   1.000
_cell.length_b   1.000
_cell.length_c   1.000
_cell.angle_alpha   90.00
_cell.angle_beta   90.00
_cell.angle_gamma   90.00
#
_symmetry.space_group_name_H-M   'P 1'
#
loop_
_entity.id
_entity.type
_entity.pdbx_description
1 polymer ?
#
loop_
_entity_poly.entity_id
_entity_poly.type
_entity_poly.pdbx_seq_one_letter_code
_entity_poly.pdbx_strand_id
1 'polypeptide(L)'
;MITEEEVYGAISTVIDPEVGFDIVSLGLIYGVKVNAQNNVHVTMTLSTKGCPLHELIQQWTKEAVLKIDGVESCEIEVVWEPAWNISMASERVKKELCG
;
A
#
# COMPACT_ATOMS: atom_id res chain seq x y z
N MET A 1 19.93 4.96 -5.20
CA MET A 1 19.30 4.82 -3.87
C MET A 1 17.82 4.81 -4.14
N ILE A 2 17.10 3.78 -3.71
CA ILE A 2 15.67 3.65 -3.97
C ILE A 2 14.94 4.79 -3.27
N THR A 3 14.06 5.47 -3.99
CA THR A 3 13.27 6.57 -3.42
C THR A 3 11.91 6.06 -2.96
N GLU A 4 11.28 6.79 -2.03
CA GLU A 4 9.91 6.51 -1.61
C GLU A 4 8.95 6.57 -2.81
N GLU A 5 9.16 7.50 -3.74
CA GLU A 5 8.34 7.65 -4.94
C GLU A 5 8.37 6.40 -5.84
N GLU A 6 9.52 5.76 -6.02
CA GLU A 6 9.62 4.50 -6.77
C GLU A 6 8.85 3.37 -6.09
N VAL A 7 8.91 3.31 -4.76
CA VAL A 7 8.16 2.34 -3.97
C VAL A 7 6.66 2.60 -4.08
N TYR A 8 6.20 3.84 -3.93
CA TYR A 8 4.80 4.20 -4.13
C TYR A 8 4.32 3.87 -5.55
N GLY A 9 5.16 4.11 -6.56
CA GLY A 9 4.88 3.74 -7.95
C GLY A 9 4.70 2.23 -8.13
N ALA A 10 5.56 1.42 -7.52
CA ALA A 10 5.42 -0.04 -7.55
C ALA A 10 4.15 -0.52 -6.82
N ILE A 11 3.87 0.03 -5.63
CA ILE A 11 2.69 -0.33 -4.83
C ILE A 11 1.38 0.07 -5.55
N SER A 12 1.39 1.17 -6.32
CA SER A 12 0.24 1.61 -7.11
C SER A 12 -0.19 0.60 -8.19
N THR A 13 0.62 -0.43 -8.48
CA THR A 13 0.23 -1.54 -9.38
C THR A 13 -0.67 -2.59 -8.70
N VAL A 14 -0.79 -2.53 -7.36
CA VAL A 14 -1.64 -3.44 -6.58
C VAL A 14 -3.03 -2.84 -6.49
N ILE A 15 -3.99 -3.53 -7.11
CA ILE A 15 -5.40 -3.13 -7.18
C ILE A 15 -6.20 -3.99 -6.21
N ASP A 16 -7.04 -3.33 -5.41
CA ASP A 16 -8.02 -4.01 -4.58
C ASP A 16 -9.17 -4.52 -5.48
N PRO A 17 -9.41 -5.83 -5.57
CA PRO A 17 -10.41 -6.40 -6.47
C PRO A 17 -11.86 -6.19 -6.00
N GLU A 18 -12.10 -5.78 -4.75
CA GLU A 18 -13.46 -5.47 -4.27
C GLU A 18 -13.94 -4.12 -4.79
N VAL A 19 -13.05 -3.12 -4.82
CA VAL A 19 -13.37 -1.74 -5.21
C VAL A 19 -12.82 -1.34 -6.58
N GLY A 20 -11.85 -2.07 -7.13
CA GLY A 20 -11.25 -1.82 -8.44
C GLY A 20 -10.28 -0.64 -8.48
N PHE A 21 -9.78 -0.19 -7.33
CA PHE A 21 -8.82 0.92 -7.22
C PHE A 21 -7.51 0.45 -6.60
N ASP A 22 -6.42 1.17 -6.91
CA ASP A 22 -5.13 0.87 -6.31
C ASP A 22 -5.08 1.27 -4.83
N ILE A 23 -4.30 0.53 -4.06
CA ILE A 23 -4.25 0.70 -2.60
C ILE A 23 -3.59 2.01 -2.15
N VAL A 24 -2.83 2.66 -3.03
CA VAL A 24 -2.25 3.99 -2.77
C VAL A 24 -3.34 5.06 -2.89
N SER A 25 -4.11 5.05 -3.97
CA SER A 25 -5.24 5.97 -4.19
C SER A 25 -6.37 5.76 -3.20
N LEU A 26 -6.57 4.54 -2.72
CA LEU A 26 -7.49 4.25 -1.62
C LEU A 26 -7.02 4.87 -0.29
N GLY A 27 -5.74 5.23 -0.16
CA GLY A 27 -5.17 5.75 1.07
C GLY A 27 -4.94 4.66 2.12
N LEU A 28 -4.71 3.41 1.69
CA LEU A 28 -4.37 2.31 2.59
C LEU A 28 -2.89 2.32 2.99
N ILE A 29 -2.04 3.00 2.23
CA ILE A 29 -0.61 3.17 2.55
C ILE A 29 -0.41 4.43 3.37
N TYR A 30 0.06 4.29 4.60
CA TYR A 30 0.28 5.41 5.54
C TYR A 30 1.69 5.97 5.45
N GLY A 31 2.66 5.14 5.08
CA GLY A 31 4.03 5.59 4.92
C GLY A 31 4.91 4.52 4.31
N VAL A 32 5.97 4.98 3.65
CA VAL A 32 7.07 4.16 3.16
C VAL A 32 8.34 4.72 3.78
N LYS A 33 9.25 3.85 4.21
CA LYS A 33 10.60 4.25 4.62
C LYS A 33 11.61 3.36 3.92
N VAL A 34 12.62 3.98 3.34
CA VAL A 34 13.75 3.28 2.71
C VAL A 34 15.01 3.59 3.50
N ASN A 35 15.73 2.57 3.94
CA ASN A 35 16.97 2.75 4.69
C ASN A 35 18.21 2.81 3.77
N ALA A 36 19.39 3.05 4.35
CA ALA A 36 20.66 3.12 3.60
C ALA A 36 21.11 1.80 2.95
N GLN A 37 20.51 0.68 3.33
CA GLN A 37 20.74 -0.66 2.75
C GLN A 37 19.64 -1.03 1.73
N ASN A 38 18.81 -0.09 1.30
CA ASN A 38 17.67 -0.34 0.42
C ASN A 38 16.66 -1.39 0.97
N ASN A 39 16.58 -1.54 2.29
CA ASN A 39 15.45 -2.23 2.91
C ASN A 39 14.27 -1.27 2.98
N VAL A 40 13.11 -1.74 2.52
CA VAL A 40 11.89 -0.98 2.47
C VAL A 40 10.96 -1.43 3.59
N HIS A 41 10.43 -0.47 4.33
CA HIS A 41 9.40 -0.70 5.34
C HIS A 41 8.14 0.07 4.93
N VAL A 42 7.04 -0.64 4.73
CA VAL A 42 5.76 -0.08 4.31
C VAL A 42 4.78 -0.20 5.47
N THR A 43 4.29 0.94 5.96
CA THR A 43 3.21 0.99 6.95
C THR A 43 1.90 1.14 6.21
N MET A 44 0.98 0.19 6.37
CA MET A 44 -0.33 0.20 5.73
C MET A 44 -1.45 -0.16 6.72
N THR A 45 -2.68 0.07 6.31
CA THR A 45 -3.87 -0.34 7.06
C THR A 45 -4.82 -1.15 6.19
N LEU A 46 -5.80 -1.79 6.82
CA LEU A 46 -6.82 -2.58 6.17
C LEU A 46 -8.19 -2.18 6.72
N SER A 47 -9.22 -2.28 5.87
CA SER A 47 -10.61 -1.95 6.24
C SER A 47 -11.22 -2.93 7.25
N THR A 48 -10.78 -4.20 7.25
CA THR A 48 -11.35 -5.25 8.12
C THR A 48 -10.27 -6.26 8.57
N LYS A 49 -10.41 -6.81 9.77
CA LYS A 49 -9.54 -7.90 10.28
C LYS A 49 -9.96 -9.25 9.69
N GLY A 50 -9.00 -10.00 9.16
CA GLY A 50 -9.15 -11.44 8.90
C GLY A 50 -9.84 -11.82 7.58
N CYS A 51 -9.85 -10.97 6.56
CA CYS A 51 -10.24 -11.41 5.22
C CYS A 51 -9.03 -12.01 4.49
N PRO A 52 -9.14 -13.20 3.87
CA PRO A 52 -8.03 -13.79 3.11
C PRO A 52 -7.54 -12.89 1.97
N LEU A 53 -8.41 -12.04 1.44
CA LEU A 53 -8.03 -11.08 0.41
C LEU A 53 -7.02 -10.04 0.91
N HIS A 54 -7.15 -9.57 2.15
CA HIS A 54 -6.22 -8.58 2.70
C HIS A 54 -4.81 -9.16 2.90
N GLU A 55 -4.70 -10.46 3.20
CA GLU A 55 -3.41 -11.15 3.25
C GLU A 55 -2.77 -11.22 1.85
N LEU A 56 -3.58 -11.49 0.81
CA LEU A 56 -3.13 -11.45 -0.58
C LEU A 56 -2.66 -10.05 -0.99
N ILE A 57 -3.39 -9.00 -0.63
CA ILE A 57 -3.00 -7.61 -0.92
C ILE A 57 -1.66 -7.26 -0.26
N GLN A 58 -1.46 -7.65 1.00
CA GLN A 58 -0.16 -7.47 1.69
C GLN A 58 0.97 -8.21 0.95
N GLN A 59 0.70 -9.44 0.52
CA GLN A 59 1.68 -10.23 -0.23
C GLN A 59 2.00 -9.57 -1.57
N TRP A 60 1.00 -9.16 -2.35
CA TRP A 60 1.19 -8.47 -3.63
C TRP A 60 1.92 -7.15 -3.47
N THR A 61 1.65 -6.41 -2.40
CA THR A 61 2.37 -5.18 -2.04
C THR A 61 3.84 -5.47 -1.83
N LYS A 62 4.15 -6.48 -0.99
CA LYS A 62 5.52 -6.91 -0.74
C LYS A 62 6.22 -7.36 -2.02
N GLU A 63 5.57 -8.17 -2.84
CA GLU A 63 6.11 -8.65 -4.11
C GLU A 63 6.34 -7.52 -5.11
N ALA A 64 5.45 -6.53 -5.18
CA ALA A 64 5.60 -5.36 -6.05
C ALA A 64 6.85 -4.54 -5.68
N VAL A 65 7.08 -4.33 -4.39
CA VAL A 65 8.28 -3.62 -3.90
C VAL A 65 9.55 -4.43 -4.13
N LEU A 66 9.53 -5.75 -3.90
CA LEU A 66 10.68 -6.62 -4.13
C LEU A 66 11.08 -6.75 -5.62
N LYS A 67 10.20 -6.37 -6.56
CA LYS A 67 10.52 -6.34 -7.99
C LYS A 67 11.34 -5.11 -8.40
N ILE A 68 11.48 -4.11 -7.54
CA ILE A 68 12.30 -2.94 -7.81
C ILE A 68 13.77 -3.36 -7.75
N ASP A 69 14.51 -3.10 -8.82
CA ASP A 69 15.93 -3.43 -8.91
C ASP A 69 16.72 -2.72 -7.82
N GLY A 70 17.44 -3.49 -7.00
CA GLY A 70 18.24 -2.97 -5.88
C GLY A 70 17.53 -2.89 -4.53
N VAL A 71 16.27 -3.32 -4.40
CA VAL A 71 15.64 -3.56 -3.09
C VAL A 71 16.20 -4.86 -2.49
N GLU A 72 16.73 -4.78 -1.28
CA GLU A 72 17.30 -5.94 -0.57
C GLU A 72 16.21 -6.72 0.19
N SER A 73 15.29 -6.00 0.83
CA SER A 73 14.17 -6.62 1.55
C SER A 73 12.98 -5.66 1.66
N CYS A 74 11.79 -6.23 1.86
CA CYS A 74 10.56 -5.50 2.08
C CYS A 74 9.80 -6.07 3.29
N GLU A 75 9.52 -5.20 4.25
CA GLU A 75 8.71 -5.48 5.43
C GLU A 75 7.40 -4.69 5.37
N ILE A 76 6.29 -5.38 5.57
CA ILE A 76 4.96 -4.78 5.61
C ILE A 76 4.49 -4.75 7.06
N GLU A 77 4.21 -3.56 7.57
CA GLU A 77 3.62 -3.35 8.89
C GLU A 77 2.14 -2.95 8.70
N VAL A 78 1.24 -3.78 9.24
CA VAL A 78 -0.19 -3.47 9.24
C VAL A 78 -0.58 -2.82 10.56
N VAL A 79 -1.01 -1.57 10.49
CA VAL A 79 -1.55 -0.82 11.61
C VAL A 79 -3.08 -0.69 11.51
N TRP A 80 -3.73 -0.67 12.66
CA TRP A 80 -5.19 -0.50 12.76
C TRP A 80 -5.58 0.90 13.22
N GLU A 81 -4.60 1.71 13.62
CA GLU A 81 -4.79 3.06 14.13
C GLU A 81 -3.82 4.03 13.41
N PRO A 82 -4.33 5.16 12.87
CA PRO A 82 -5.75 5.51 12.75
C PRO A 82 -6.52 4.49 11.91
N ALA A 83 -7.82 4.34 12.18
CA ALA A 83 -8.68 3.47 11.37
C ALA A 83 -8.94 4.15 10.01
N TRP A 84 -8.85 3.37 8.92
CA TRP A 84 -9.12 3.89 7.59
C TRP A 84 -10.53 4.45 7.45
N ASN A 85 -10.66 5.56 6.74
CA ASN A 85 -11.95 6.09 6.32
C ASN A 85 -11.81 6.77 4.95
N ILE A 86 -12.95 6.95 4.25
CA ILE A 86 -12.99 7.48 2.89
C ILE A 86 -12.34 8.87 2.75
N SER A 87 -12.23 9.66 3.84
CA SER A 87 -11.56 10.96 3.80
C SER A 87 -10.04 10.85 3.52
N MET A 88 -9.45 9.66 3.73
CA MET A 88 -8.04 9.38 3.47
C MET A 88 -7.75 9.04 2.00
N ALA A 89 -8.79 8.68 1.24
CA ALA A 89 -8.63 8.35 -0.18
C ALA A 89 -8.38 9.62 -1.03
N SER A 90 -7.79 9.41 -2.21
CA SER A 90 -7.63 10.47 -3.22
C SER A 90 -8.98 11.03 -3.68
N GLU A 91 -9.01 12.29 -4.12
CA GLU A 91 -10.24 12.96 -4.59
C GLU A 91 -10.96 12.18 -5.69
N ARG A 92 -10.20 11.53 -6.59
CA ARG A 92 -10.73 10.66 -7.64
C ARG A 92 -11.53 9.50 -7.05
N VAL A 93 -10.97 8.78 -6.08
CA VAL A 93 -11.62 7.63 -5.43
C VAL A 93 -12.86 8.07 -4.65
N LYS A 94 -12.76 9.19 -3.91
CA LYS A 94 -13.89 9.78 -3.19
C LYS A 94 -15.06 10.07 -4.11
N LYS A 95 -14.79 10.63 -5.30
CA LYS A 95 -15.83 10.98 -6.27
C LYS A 95 -16.54 9.74 -6.83
N GLU A 96 -15.82 8.65 -7.04
CA GLU A 96 -16.40 7.41 -7.60
C GLU A 96 -17.16 6.60 -6.54
N LEU A 97 -16.70 6.59 -5.27
CA LEU A 97 -17.33 5.81 -4.20
C LEU A 97 -18.44 6.55 -3.44
N CYS A 98 -18.45 7.89 -3.45
CA CYS A 98 -19.51 8.70 -2.83
C CYS A 98 -20.43 9.40 -3.85
N GLY A 99 -20.21 9.18 -5.14
CA GLY A 99 -20.97 9.76 -6.26
C GLY A 99 -22.24 9.01 -6.61
#